data_AF-A0A953ZVS7-F1
#
_entry.id   AF-A0A953ZVS7-F1
#
_cell.length_a   1.000
_cell.length_b   1.000
_cell.length_c   1.000
_cell.angle_alpha   90.00
_cell.angle_beta   90.00
_cell.angle_gamma   90.00
#
_symmetry.space_group_name_H-M   'P 1'
#
loop_
_entity.id
_entity.type
_entity.pdbx_description
1 polymer ?
#
loop_
_entity_poly.entity_id
_entity_poly.type
_entity_poly.pdbx_seq_one_letter_code
_entity_poly.pdbx_strand_id
1 'polypeptide(L)'
;MNPGETMDPVTAAAQDFRAAVREFRSNVEVRRLMFVVANVLVPALVMAAADAMSGADYPPELAFVPRRILSLTGGIAALSGLLIGLVLARCHMGMVIQGNKLAKVLHGRLELAPVNLLGVTPNFLLLTGISAAGGLCLACIAWGLAWWLSALLGAALLVVLMAMLLRDHRRALATARRLDAAWTHAPIAIELREQHATDSLEDTTADIAVVVTMAAALFAGAFNALTNVGGIADQLVLEIPPHTLKRVAVPTLAWFMVVSLLLSCRMVVRLRIALAQHSSTLAGLRQEPDDPWRFKPLERTFLLYGIVLVLACASGGIAGRSLGSGVAAWVATGALAMAGLCWYPFALRLARTTREQRRQIAQGR
;
A
#
# COMPACT_ATOMS: atom_id res chain seq x y z
N MET A 1 0.34 35.64 29.93
CA MET A 1 -0.02 35.94 28.52
C MET A 1 -1.00 37.10 28.54
N ASN A 2 -0.62 38.25 28.00
CA ASN A 2 -1.53 39.38 27.87
C ASN A 2 -2.65 38.99 26.89
N PRO A 3 -3.93 39.04 27.29
CA PRO A 3 -5.06 38.62 26.45
C PRO A 3 -5.37 39.57 25.27
N GLY A 4 -4.38 40.33 24.78
CA GLY A 4 -4.55 41.34 23.73
C GLY A 4 -3.47 41.40 22.65
N GLU A 5 -2.40 40.60 22.72
CA GLU A 5 -1.43 40.53 21.62
C GLU A 5 -1.91 39.52 20.57
N THR A 6 -2.50 40.04 19.49
CA THR A 6 -2.77 39.26 18.29
C THR A 6 -1.43 38.84 17.69
N MET A 7 -1.20 37.52 17.63
CA MET A 7 0.02 36.97 17.03
C MET A 7 0.17 37.46 15.59
N ASP A 8 1.37 37.91 15.23
CA ASP A 8 1.68 38.34 13.87
C ASP A 8 1.35 37.22 12.85
N PRO A 9 0.67 37.54 11.73
CA PRO A 9 0.21 36.55 10.75
C PRO A 9 1.33 35.69 10.14
N VAL A 10 2.56 36.21 10.02
CA VAL A 10 3.70 35.41 9.53
C VAL A 10 4.08 34.35 10.56
N THR A 11 4.16 34.73 11.83
CA THR A 11 4.39 33.80 12.94
C THR A 11 3.28 32.76 13.04
N ALA A 12 2.02 33.17 12.87
CA ALA A 12 0.86 32.28 12.84
C ALA A 12 0.94 31.24 11.72
N ALA A 13 1.19 31.67 10.49
CA ALA A 13 1.31 30.79 9.34
C ALA A 13 2.50 29.82 9.47
N ALA A 14 3.63 30.26 10.02
CA ALA A 14 4.78 29.40 10.28
C ALA A 14 4.49 28.32 11.33
N GLN A 15 3.74 28.65 12.38
CA GLN A 15 3.27 27.68 13.37
C GLN A 15 2.29 26.68 12.74
N ASP A 16 1.31 27.18 11.97
CA ASP A 16 0.36 26.35 11.25
C ASP A 16 1.03 25.39 10.27
N PHE A 17 2.05 25.88 9.54
CA PHE A 17 2.87 25.09 8.64
C PHE A 17 3.59 23.96 9.38
N ARG A 18 4.33 24.28 10.46
CA ARG A 18 5.07 23.27 11.25
C ARG A 18 4.15 22.24 11.87
N ALA A 19 3.00 22.67 12.40
CA ALA A 19 1.99 21.76 12.94
C ALA A 19 1.45 20.83 11.86
N ALA A 20 1.10 21.37 10.69
CA ALA A 20 0.59 20.57 9.57
C ALA A 20 1.62 19.57 9.05
N VAL A 21 2.90 19.98 8.89
CA VAL A 21 4.00 19.07 8.50
C VAL A 21 4.17 17.96 9.52
N ARG A 22 4.22 18.28 10.82
CA ARG A 22 4.39 17.29 11.90
C ARG A 22 3.26 16.27 11.91
N GLU A 23 2.01 16.73 11.86
CA GLU A 23 0.84 15.86 11.86
C GLU A 23 0.76 15.02 10.58
N PHE A 24 1.14 15.59 9.43
CA PHE A 24 1.22 14.85 8.17
C PHE A 24 2.26 13.73 8.25
N ARG A 25 3.48 14.04 8.71
CA ARG A 25 4.56 13.05 8.87
C ARG A 25 4.20 11.94 9.85
N SER A 26 3.60 12.29 10.99
CA SER A 26 3.11 11.30 11.95
C SER A 26 2.11 10.33 11.31
N ASN A 27 1.18 10.81 10.48
CA ASN A 27 0.26 9.93 9.75
C ASN A 27 0.97 9.05 8.69
N VAL A 28 2.01 9.57 8.02
CA VAL A 28 2.84 8.81 7.08
C VAL A 28 3.62 7.71 7.79
N GLU A 29 4.23 8.02 8.94
CA GLU A 29 4.97 7.05 9.76
C GLU A 29 4.07 5.94 10.28
N VAL A 30 2.89 6.27 10.82
CA VAL A 30 1.91 5.27 11.26
C VAL A 30 1.45 4.42 10.08
N ARG A 31 1.19 5.02 8.91
CA ARG A 31 0.88 4.26 7.69
C ARG A 31 2.01 3.29 7.32
N ARG A 32 3.27 3.75 7.36
CA ARG A 32 4.45 2.93 7.06
C ARG A 32 4.58 1.78 8.05
N LEU A 33 4.39 2.03 9.34
CA LEU A 33 4.40 0.99 10.37
C LEU A 33 3.30 -0.05 10.13
N MET A 34 2.08 0.40 9.86
CA MET A 34 0.96 -0.48 9.51
C MET A 34 1.26 -1.31 8.26
N PHE A 35 1.97 -0.73 7.28
CA PHE A 35 2.44 -1.44 6.09
C PHE A 35 3.41 -2.56 6.41
N VAL A 36 4.39 -2.30 7.27
CA VAL A 36 5.31 -3.32 7.74
C VAL A 36 4.56 -4.41 8.50
N VAL A 37 3.71 -4.04 9.47
CA VAL A 37 2.96 -5.01 10.28
C VAL A 37 2.11 -5.92 9.40
N ALA A 38 1.32 -5.37 8.47
CA ALA A 38 0.46 -6.18 7.60
C ALA A 38 1.26 -7.17 6.73
N ASN A 39 2.35 -6.69 6.13
CA ASN A 39 3.14 -7.48 5.18
C ASN A 39 4.18 -8.39 5.84
N VAL A 40 4.43 -8.27 7.14
CA VAL A 40 5.18 -9.28 7.91
C VAL A 40 4.22 -10.31 8.50
N LEU A 41 3.10 -9.86 9.06
CA LEU A 41 2.14 -10.73 9.74
C LEU A 41 1.49 -11.72 8.77
N VAL A 42 1.01 -11.26 7.61
CA VAL A 42 0.30 -12.14 6.66
C VAL A 42 1.21 -13.28 6.16
N PRO A 43 2.45 -13.02 5.67
CA PRO A 43 3.36 -14.09 5.29
C PRO A 43 3.72 -15.00 6.47
N ALA A 44 3.95 -14.45 7.66
CA ALA A 44 4.23 -15.25 8.85
C ALA A 44 3.09 -16.20 9.22
N LEU A 45 1.83 -15.75 9.15
CA LEU A 45 0.65 -16.59 9.38
C LEU A 45 0.51 -17.68 8.32
N VAL A 46 0.79 -17.34 7.06
CA VAL A 46 0.76 -18.28 5.93
C VAL A 46 1.85 -19.35 6.08
N MET A 47 3.07 -18.96 6.47
CA MET A 47 4.15 -19.89 6.77
C MET A 47 3.81 -20.78 7.97
N ALA A 48 3.34 -20.19 9.08
CA ALA A 48 2.95 -20.94 10.26
C ALA A 48 1.83 -21.94 9.97
N ALA A 49 0.85 -21.57 9.12
CA ALA A 49 -0.18 -22.50 8.67
C ALA A 49 0.41 -23.66 7.87
N ALA A 50 1.27 -23.37 6.89
CA ALA A 50 1.86 -24.38 6.05
C ALA A 50 2.76 -25.35 6.85
N ASP A 51 3.59 -24.82 7.74
CA ASP A 51 4.51 -25.60 8.58
C ASP A 51 3.74 -26.45 9.60
N ALA A 52 2.61 -25.95 10.12
CA ALA A 52 1.80 -26.73 11.03
C ALA A 52 1.07 -27.91 10.40
N MET A 53 0.87 -27.86 9.08
CA MET A 53 0.21 -28.92 8.32
C MET A 53 1.20 -29.90 7.67
N SER A 54 2.51 -29.60 7.67
CA SER A 54 3.53 -30.44 7.01
C SER A 54 3.99 -31.65 7.83
N GLY A 55 3.35 -31.93 8.97
CA GLY A 55 3.59 -33.13 9.77
C GLY A 55 4.59 -32.98 10.91
N ALA A 56 4.67 -31.79 11.52
CA ALA A 56 5.44 -31.60 12.74
C ALA A 56 4.85 -32.46 13.89
N ASP A 57 5.73 -33.12 14.65
CA ASP A 57 5.35 -33.81 15.89
C ASP A 57 5.00 -32.77 16.95
N TYR A 58 3.70 -32.60 17.22
CA TYR A 58 3.22 -31.68 18.23
C TYR A 58 3.24 -32.34 19.61
N PRO A 59 3.68 -31.62 20.67
CA PRO A 59 3.46 -32.08 22.03
C PRO A 59 1.94 -32.20 22.30
N PRO A 60 1.50 -33.07 23.23
CA PRO A 60 0.07 -33.36 23.45
C PRO A 60 -0.79 -32.11 23.67
N GLU A 61 -0.23 -31.08 24.31
CA GLU A 61 -0.88 -29.79 24.58
C GLU A 61 -1.21 -29.02 23.29
N LEU A 62 -0.48 -29.26 22.20
CA LEU A 62 -0.63 -28.60 20.91
C LEU A 62 -1.23 -29.52 19.84
N ALA A 63 -1.67 -30.73 20.17
CA ALA A 63 -2.25 -31.67 19.22
C ALA A 63 -3.51 -31.14 18.50
N PHE A 64 -4.17 -30.12 19.07
CA PHE A 64 -5.31 -29.44 18.43
C PHE A 64 -4.89 -28.48 17.30
N VAL A 65 -3.63 -28.04 17.27
CA VAL A 65 -3.15 -26.97 16.39
C VAL A 65 -3.34 -27.31 14.91
N PRO A 66 -2.88 -28.47 14.37
CA PRO A 66 -3.05 -28.76 12.96
C PRO A 66 -4.52 -28.77 12.54
N ARG A 67 -5.42 -29.24 13.41
CA ARG A 67 -6.86 -29.27 13.14
C ARG A 67 -7.46 -27.88 13.03
N ARG A 68 -6.97 -26.89 13.79
CA ARG A 68 -7.53 -25.53 13.89
C ARG A 68 -6.68 -24.45 13.21
N ILE A 69 -5.53 -24.80 12.64
CA ILE A 69 -4.56 -23.79 12.21
C ILE A 69 -5.12 -22.86 11.13
N LEU A 70 -5.96 -23.37 10.22
CA LEU A 70 -6.57 -22.57 9.16
C LEU A 70 -7.58 -21.57 9.71
N SER A 71 -8.44 -21.97 10.65
CA SER A 71 -9.36 -21.05 11.33
C SER A 71 -8.63 -20.03 12.21
N LEU A 72 -7.59 -20.45 12.94
CA LEU A 72 -6.78 -19.56 13.77
C LEU A 72 -6.04 -18.52 12.93
N THR A 73 -5.26 -18.95 11.94
CA THR A 73 -4.49 -18.04 11.08
C THR A 73 -5.39 -17.18 10.22
N GLY A 74 -6.49 -17.73 9.69
CA GLY A 74 -7.51 -16.97 8.96
C GLY A 74 -8.18 -15.91 9.82
N GLY A 75 -8.57 -16.25 11.04
CA GLY A 75 -9.18 -15.33 12.00
C GLY A 75 -8.23 -14.22 12.43
N ILE A 76 -6.97 -14.54 12.72
CA ILE A 76 -5.94 -13.53 13.04
C ILE A 76 -5.70 -12.61 11.84
N ALA A 77 -5.58 -13.16 10.62
CA ALA A 77 -5.38 -12.37 9.41
C ALA A 77 -6.57 -11.44 9.12
N ALA A 78 -7.80 -11.92 9.31
CA ALA A 78 -9.02 -11.14 9.13
C ALA A 78 -9.10 -9.99 10.15
N LEU A 79 -8.93 -10.29 11.44
CA LEU A 79 -9.04 -9.31 12.51
C LEU A 79 -7.91 -8.27 12.43
N SER A 80 -6.67 -8.70 12.29
CA SER A 80 -5.52 -7.79 12.16
C SER A 80 -5.64 -6.95 10.90
N GLY A 81 -6.01 -7.53 9.76
CA GLY A 81 -6.21 -6.81 8.51
C GLY A 81 -7.34 -5.77 8.60
N LEU A 82 -8.45 -6.10 9.28
CA LEU A 82 -9.52 -5.13 9.56
C LEU A 82 -9.01 -3.96 10.43
N LEU A 83 -8.36 -4.26 11.56
CA LEU A 83 -7.83 -3.24 12.47
C LEU A 83 -6.81 -2.34 11.77
N ILE A 84 -5.90 -2.93 11.00
CA ILE A 84 -4.93 -2.18 10.19
C ILE A 84 -5.67 -1.33 9.15
N GLY A 85 -6.64 -1.89 8.42
CA GLY A 85 -7.43 -1.15 7.44
C GLY A 85 -8.16 0.07 8.03
N LEU A 86 -8.70 -0.05 9.25
CA LEU A 86 -9.32 1.06 9.98
C LEU A 86 -8.30 2.16 10.34
N VAL A 87 -7.12 1.77 10.84
CA VAL A 87 -6.04 2.72 11.12
C VAL A 87 -5.61 3.44 9.85
N LEU A 88 -5.48 2.72 8.72
CA LEU A 88 -5.10 3.29 7.44
C LEU A 88 -6.14 4.28 6.90
N ALA A 89 -7.43 3.97 7.02
CA ALA A 89 -8.49 4.90 6.65
C ALA A 89 -8.43 6.19 7.48
N ARG A 90 -8.13 6.09 8.78
CA ARG A 90 -7.92 7.24 9.66
C ARG A 90 -6.67 8.04 9.28
N CYS A 91 -5.54 7.39 9.03
CA CYS A 91 -4.32 8.04 8.56
C CYS A 91 -4.56 8.76 7.22
N HIS A 92 -5.34 8.15 6.31
CA HIS A 92 -5.73 8.77 5.04
C HIS A 92 -6.53 10.06 5.26
N MET A 93 -7.53 10.02 6.14
CA MET A 93 -8.29 11.21 6.51
C MET A 93 -7.38 12.32 7.05
N GLY A 94 -6.47 11.97 7.97
CA GLY A 94 -5.49 12.91 8.53
C GLY A 94 -4.59 13.53 7.46
N MET A 95 -3.99 12.71 6.59
CA MET A 95 -3.15 13.18 5.48
C MET A 95 -3.91 14.10 4.52
N VAL A 96 -5.19 13.84 4.24
CA VAL A 96 -6.00 14.70 3.36
C VAL A 96 -6.27 16.07 4.01
N ILE A 97 -6.60 16.09 5.30
CA ILE A 97 -6.82 17.35 6.04
C ILE A 97 -5.52 18.16 6.10
N GLN A 98 -4.42 17.54 6.54
CA GLN A 98 -3.14 18.24 6.68
C GLN A 98 -2.54 18.64 5.33
N GLY A 99 -2.73 17.83 4.28
CA GLY A 99 -2.35 18.21 2.92
C GLY A 99 -3.10 19.45 2.42
N ASN A 100 -4.41 19.56 2.72
CA ASN A 100 -5.18 20.76 2.40
C ASN A 100 -4.76 21.97 3.25
N LYS A 101 -4.45 21.77 4.54
CA LYS A 101 -3.89 22.82 5.40
C LYS A 101 -2.55 23.33 4.86
N LEU A 102 -1.64 22.43 4.48
CA LEU A 102 -0.36 22.78 3.85
C LEU A 102 -0.57 23.56 2.55
N ALA A 103 -1.47 23.11 1.68
CA ALA A 103 -1.79 23.81 0.44
C ALA A 103 -2.35 25.22 0.70
N LYS A 104 -3.24 25.37 1.69
CA LYS A 104 -3.78 26.68 2.10
C LYS A 104 -2.69 27.61 2.61
N VAL A 105 -1.85 27.13 3.52
CA VAL A 105 -0.77 27.93 4.11
C VAL A 105 0.26 28.34 3.05
N LEU A 106 0.62 27.45 2.13
CA LEU A 106 1.63 27.73 1.09
C LEU A 106 1.10 28.54 -0.11
N HIS A 107 -0.14 28.32 -0.51
CA HIS A 107 -0.67 28.82 -1.79
C HIS A 107 -1.93 29.69 -1.65
N GLY A 108 -2.41 29.91 -0.42
CA GLY A 108 -3.61 30.71 -0.15
C GLY A 108 -4.93 30.02 -0.51
N ARG A 109 -4.89 28.80 -1.05
CA ARG A 109 -6.07 28.07 -1.54
C ARG A 109 -6.08 26.60 -1.11
N LEU A 110 -7.28 26.05 -0.96
CA LEU A 110 -7.47 24.61 -0.77
C LEU A 110 -7.26 23.84 -2.07
N GLU A 111 -6.67 22.65 -1.97
CA GLU A 111 -6.52 21.70 -3.08
C GLU A 111 -7.42 20.48 -2.87
N LEU A 112 -8.72 20.67 -3.11
CA LEU A 112 -9.77 19.68 -2.89
C LEU A 112 -9.79 18.61 -4.01
N ALA A 113 -8.70 17.87 -4.14
CA ALA A 113 -8.57 16.83 -5.15
C ALA A 113 -9.48 15.62 -4.84
N PRO A 114 -10.06 14.97 -5.87
CA PRO A 114 -10.79 13.72 -5.68
C PRO A 114 -9.84 12.61 -5.23
N VAL A 115 -10.41 11.55 -4.65
CA VAL A 115 -9.66 10.38 -4.21
C VAL A 115 -8.91 9.74 -5.38
N ASN A 116 -7.59 9.68 -5.25
CA ASN A 116 -6.75 8.95 -6.18
C ASN A 116 -6.78 7.46 -5.82
N LEU A 117 -7.79 6.72 -6.29
CA LEU A 117 -7.92 5.25 -6.10
C LEU A 117 -6.68 4.47 -6.54
N LEU A 118 -5.87 5.10 -7.39
CA LEU A 118 -4.67 4.55 -7.97
C LEU A 118 -3.40 5.03 -7.24
N GLY A 119 -3.54 5.70 -6.10
CA GLY A 119 -2.48 6.21 -5.24
C GLY A 119 -1.98 5.19 -4.22
N VAL A 120 -1.00 5.57 -3.39
CA VAL A 120 -0.33 4.63 -2.46
C VAL A 120 -1.30 4.10 -1.40
N THR A 121 -1.98 4.98 -0.67
CA THR A 121 -2.88 4.58 0.42
C THR A 121 -4.02 3.66 -0.02
N PRO A 122 -4.73 3.92 -1.15
CA PRO A 122 -5.80 3.02 -1.58
C PRO A 122 -5.29 1.67 -2.08
N ASN A 123 -4.14 1.61 -2.76
CA ASN A 123 -3.54 0.33 -3.16
C ASN A 123 -3.09 -0.47 -1.94
N PHE A 124 -2.57 0.20 -0.92
CA PHE A 124 -2.22 -0.46 0.32
C PHE A 124 -3.47 -0.96 1.05
N LEU A 125 -4.50 -0.14 1.19
CA LEU A 125 -5.76 -0.58 1.81
C LEU A 125 -6.38 -1.76 1.04
N LEU A 126 -6.32 -1.75 -0.29
CA LEU A 126 -6.76 -2.86 -1.12
C LEU A 126 -5.93 -4.13 -0.85
N LEU A 127 -4.61 -4.02 -0.76
CA LEU A 127 -3.74 -5.14 -0.42
C LEU A 127 -4.09 -5.73 0.96
N THR A 128 -4.19 -4.90 1.99
CA THR A 128 -4.62 -5.31 3.34
C THR A 128 -6.02 -5.91 3.33
N GLY A 129 -6.94 -5.31 2.58
CA GLY A 129 -8.32 -5.77 2.46
C GLY A 129 -8.42 -7.13 1.78
N ILE A 130 -7.61 -7.39 0.75
CA ILE A 130 -7.51 -8.71 0.10
C ILE A 130 -6.98 -9.74 1.09
N SER A 131 -5.94 -9.42 1.86
CA SER A 131 -5.42 -10.33 2.90
C SER A 131 -6.45 -10.60 4.00
N ALA A 132 -7.16 -9.56 4.47
CA ALA A 132 -8.20 -9.70 5.49
C ALA A 132 -9.39 -10.52 4.98
N ALA A 133 -9.85 -10.25 3.76
CA ALA A 133 -10.91 -11.00 3.10
C ALA A 133 -10.51 -12.45 2.88
N GLY A 134 -9.29 -12.72 2.43
CA GLY A 134 -8.74 -14.07 2.28
C GLY A 134 -8.69 -14.82 3.62
N GLY A 135 -8.23 -14.17 4.68
CA GLY A 135 -8.25 -14.72 6.03
C GLY A 135 -9.66 -15.03 6.53
N LEU A 136 -10.62 -14.13 6.29
CA LEU A 136 -12.02 -14.34 6.66
C LEU A 136 -12.62 -15.52 5.89
N CYS A 137 -12.39 -15.59 4.57
CA CYS A 137 -12.81 -16.72 3.75
C CYS A 137 -12.26 -18.04 4.30
N LEU A 138 -10.97 -18.08 4.65
CA LEU A 138 -10.33 -19.26 5.19
C LEU A 138 -10.95 -19.69 6.53
N ALA A 139 -11.17 -18.74 7.44
CA ALA A 139 -11.81 -19.00 8.73
C ALA A 139 -13.25 -19.50 8.58
N CYS A 140 -14.05 -18.88 7.71
CA CYS A 140 -15.43 -19.30 7.45
C CYS A 140 -15.50 -20.72 6.87
N ILE A 141 -14.66 -21.02 5.87
CA ILE A 141 -14.59 -22.38 5.29
C ILE A 141 -14.19 -23.39 6.37
N ALA A 142 -13.20 -23.04 7.18
CA ALA A 142 -12.75 -23.88 8.28
C ALA A 142 -13.82 -24.12 9.36
N TRP A 143 -14.77 -23.19 9.54
CA TRP A 143 -15.97 -23.36 10.37
C TRP A 143 -17.13 -24.08 9.68
N GLY A 144 -16.92 -24.60 8.47
CA GLY A 144 -17.92 -25.37 7.73
C GLY A 144 -18.89 -24.53 6.89
N LEU A 145 -18.64 -23.24 6.70
CA LEU A 145 -19.42 -22.46 5.74
C LEU A 145 -19.08 -22.89 4.31
N ALA A 146 -20.09 -22.87 3.44
CA ALA A 146 -19.88 -23.10 2.01
C ALA A 146 -18.93 -22.07 1.41
N TRP A 147 -18.14 -22.48 0.42
CA TRP A 147 -17.11 -21.64 -0.20
C TRP A 147 -17.67 -20.35 -0.82
N TRP A 148 -18.86 -20.41 -1.44
CA TRP A 148 -19.50 -19.26 -2.07
C TRP A 148 -19.97 -18.23 -1.04
N LEU A 149 -20.46 -18.71 0.11
CA LEU A 149 -20.88 -17.83 1.22
C LEU A 149 -19.66 -17.17 1.86
N SER A 150 -18.59 -17.94 2.08
CA SER A 150 -17.32 -17.42 2.58
C SER A 150 -16.73 -16.36 1.64
N ALA A 151 -16.75 -16.60 0.34
CA ALA A 151 -16.33 -15.63 -0.68
C ALA A 151 -17.18 -14.36 -0.66
N LEU A 152 -18.50 -14.48 -0.48
CA LEU A 152 -19.41 -13.34 -0.37
C LEU A 152 -19.09 -12.49 0.88
N LEU A 153 -18.80 -13.13 2.02
CA LEU A 153 -18.39 -12.42 3.24
C LEU A 153 -17.04 -11.70 3.07
N GLY A 154 -16.05 -12.36 2.47
CA GLY A 154 -14.76 -11.73 2.15
C GLY A 154 -14.91 -10.54 1.19
N ALA A 155 -15.72 -10.69 0.13
CA ALA A 155 -16.02 -9.60 -0.80
C ALA A 155 -16.74 -8.43 -0.11
N ALA A 156 -17.72 -8.72 0.75
CA ALA A 156 -18.42 -7.71 1.54
C ALA A 156 -17.45 -6.94 2.45
N LEU A 157 -16.52 -7.62 3.13
CA LEU A 157 -15.48 -6.97 3.94
C LEU A 157 -14.64 -6.00 3.11
N LEU A 158 -14.18 -6.43 1.93
CA LEU A 158 -13.39 -5.58 1.04
C LEU A 158 -14.18 -4.33 0.57
N VAL A 159 -15.45 -4.52 0.19
CA VAL A 159 -16.34 -3.42 -0.20
C VAL A 159 -16.53 -2.44 0.96
N VAL A 160 -16.73 -2.93 2.18
CA VAL A 160 -16.86 -2.09 3.38
C VAL A 160 -15.60 -1.27 3.61
N LEU A 161 -14.41 -1.87 3.57
CA LEU A 161 -13.14 -1.15 3.74
C LEU A 161 -12.96 -0.05 2.68
N MET A 162 -13.27 -0.35 1.42
CA MET A 162 -13.19 0.64 0.34
C MET A 162 -14.25 1.75 0.47
N ALA A 163 -15.47 1.41 0.87
CA ALA A 163 -16.52 2.38 1.14
C ALA A 163 -16.15 3.31 2.31
N MET A 164 -15.50 2.78 3.35
CA MET A 164 -14.99 3.57 4.47
C MET A 164 -13.92 4.56 4.02
N LEU A 165 -12.94 4.13 3.21
CA LEU A 165 -11.95 5.04 2.63
C LEU A 165 -12.60 6.19 1.85
N LEU A 166 -13.56 5.88 0.99
CA LEU A 166 -14.28 6.88 0.19
C LEU A 166 -15.06 7.85 1.08
N ARG A 167 -15.76 7.33 2.09
CA ARG A 167 -16.52 8.11 3.07
C ARG A 167 -15.59 9.05 3.85
N ASP A 168 -14.50 8.52 4.38
CA ASP A 168 -13.59 9.26 5.25
C ASP A 168 -12.78 10.29 4.45
N HIS A 169 -12.45 10.01 3.18
CA HIS A 169 -11.91 11.01 2.26
C HIS A 169 -12.89 12.17 2.02
N ARG A 170 -14.17 11.89 1.75
CA ARG A 170 -15.18 12.95 1.59
C ARG A 170 -15.36 13.77 2.87
N ARG A 171 -15.34 13.11 4.04
CA ARG A 171 -15.39 13.77 5.35
C ARG A 171 -14.16 14.63 5.59
N ALA A 172 -12.97 14.18 5.19
CA ALA A 172 -11.74 14.95 5.26
C ALA A 172 -11.84 16.25 4.46
N LEU A 173 -12.32 16.17 3.20
CA LEU A 173 -12.53 17.35 2.35
C LEU A 173 -13.56 18.31 2.94
N ALA A 174 -14.67 17.79 3.48
CA ALA A 174 -15.68 18.60 4.15
C ALA A 174 -15.12 19.29 5.40
N THR A 175 -14.28 18.59 6.17
CA THR A 175 -13.60 19.13 7.36
C THR A 175 -12.62 20.22 6.95
N ALA A 176 -11.82 20.00 5.90
CA ALA A 176 -10.89 20.99 5.39
C ALA A 176 -11.58 22.28 4.95
N ARG A 177 -12.74 22.18 4.27
CA ARG A 177 -13.56 23.35 3.92
C ARG A 177 -14.06 24.12 5.14
N ARG A 178 -14.48 23.41 6.20
CA ARG A 178 -14.95 24.05 7.43
C ARG A 178 -13.84 24.79 8.18
N LEU A 179 -12.61 24.29 8.06
CA LEU A 179 -11.44 24.87 8.73
C LEU A 179 -10.68 25.91 7.88
N ASP A 180 -11.11 26.17 6.64
CA ASP A 180 -10.41 27.07 5.70
C ASP A 180 -10.15 28.46 6.30
N ALA A 181 -11.18 29.02 6.95
CA ALA A 181 -11.11 30.35 7.56
C ALA A 181 -10.19 30.40 8.79
N ALA A 182 -9.91 29.25 9.42
CA ALA A 182 -9.06 29.16 10.59
C ALA A 182 -7.56 29.01 10.24
N TRP A 183 -7.22 28.78 8.98
CA TRP A 183 -5.84 28.56 8.54
C TRP A 183 -5.27 29.82 7.91
N THR A 184 -4.14 30.28 8.47
CA THR A 184 -3.55 31.55 8.05
C THR A 184 -2.61 31.33 6.87
N HIS A 185 -2.85 32.06 5.78
CA HIS A 185 -1.89 32.17 4.68
C HIS A 185 -0.99 33.37 4.92
N ALA A 186 0.32 33.15 4.96
CA ALA A 186 1.34 34.20 4.93
C ALA A 186 2.63 33.64 4.31
N PRO A 187 3.59 34.51 3.92
CA PRO A 187 4.89 34.06 3.44
C PRO A 187 5.58 33.13 4.45
N ILE A 188 5.88 31.91 4.02
CA ILE A 188 6.65 30.95 4.81
C ILE A 188 8.13 31.08 4.44
N ALA A 189 8.97 31.19 5.47
CA ALA A 189 10.43 31.22 5.33
C ALA A 189 10.93 30.10 4.40
N ILE A 190 11.85 30.43 3.50
CA ILE A 190 12.34 29.52 2.45
C ILE A 190 12.96 28.27 3.09
N GLU A 191 13.64 28.43 4.23
CA GLU A 191 14.31 27.36 4.97
C GLU A 191 13.32 26.30 5.44
N LEU A 192 12.12 26.70 5.90
CA LEU A 192 11.08 25.76 6.32
C LEU A 192 10.51 24.98 5.12
N ARG A 193 10.40 25.64 3.96
CA ARG A 193 9.91 25.01 2.73
C ARG A 193 10.93 24.03 2.19
N GLU A 194 12.21 24.39 2.20
CA GLU A 194 13.30 23.51 1.82
C GLU A 194 13.41 22.31 2.76
N GLN A 195 13.34 22.52 4.07
CA GLN A 195 13.33 21.44 5.06
C GLN A 195 12.19 20.45 4.79
N HIS A 196 10.96 20.95 4.59
CA HIS A 196 9.83 20.09 4.27
C HIS A 196 10.02 19.31 2.95
N ALA A 197 10.60 19.94 1.92
CA ALA A 197 10.87 19.27 0.65
C ALA A 197 11.93 18.17 0.79
N THR A 198 12.99 18.41 1.56
CA THR A 198 14.01 17.41 1.92
C THR A 198 13.42 16.26 2.72
N ASP A 199 12.66 16.55 3.79
CA ASP A 199 11.99 15.54 4.61
C ASP A 199 11.06 14.66 3.76
N SER A 200 10.32 15.28 2.83
CA SER A 200 9.41 14.56 1.93
C SER A 200 10.15 13.62 0.97
N LEU A 201 11.37 13.98 0.55
CA LEU A 201 12.23 13.11 -0.28
C LEU A 201 12.72 11.90 0.51
N GLU A 202 13.18 12.11 1.73
CA GLU A 202 13.62 11.05 2.64
C GLU A 202 12.47 10.08 2.95
N ASP A 203 11.30 10.63 3.32
CA ASP A 203 10.11 9.85 3.62
C ASP A 203 9.61 9.04 2.41
N THR A 204 9.63 9.63 1.22
CA THR A 204 9.25 8.92 -0.01
C THR A 204 10.23 7.81 -0.35
N THR A 205 11.52 8.03 -0.12
CA THR A 205 12.57 7.01 -0.35
C THR A 205 12.41 5.84 0.63
N ALA A 206 12.18 6.14 1.90
CA ALA A 206 11.89 5.13 2.92
C ALA A 206 10.63 4.32 2.60
N ASP A 207 9.56 4.97 2.13
CA ASP A 207 8.34 4.30 1.68
C ASP A 207 8.60 3.34 0.50
N ILE A 208 9.43 3.73 -0.48
CA ILE A 208 9.81 2.86 -1.60
C ILE A 208 10.55 1.62 -1.08
N ALA A 209 11.54 1.81 -0.21
CA ALA A 209 12.31 0.70 0.35
C ALA A 209 11.39 -0.27 1.11
N VAL A 210 10.51 0.25 1.95
CA VAL A 210 9.52 -0.54 2.69
C VAL A 210 8.60 -1.30 1.75
N VAL A 211 8.04 -0.67 0.71
CA VAL A 211 7.18 -1.37 -0.28
C VAL A 211 7.92 -2.54 -0.93
N VAL A 212 9.18 -2.35 -1.30
CA VAL A 212 9.97 -3.37 -2.01
C VAL A 212 10.37 -4.51 -1.09
N THR A 213 10.84 -4.23 0.13
CA THR A 213 11.17 -5.25 1.13
C THR A 213 9.95 -6.09 1.49
N MET A 214 8.79 -5.45 1.65
CA MET A 214 7.54 -6.15 1.96
C MET A 214 7.03 -6.98 0.78
N ALA A 215 7.16 -6.49 -0.46
CA ALA A 215 6.86 -7.28 -1.65
C ALA A 215 7.71 -8.56 -1.72
N ALA A 216 9.00 -8.44 -1.38
CA ALA A 216 9.90 -9.59 -1.29
C ALA A 216 9.52 -10.55 -0.15
N ALA A 217 9.18 -10.04 1.04
CA ALA A 217 8.73 -10.87 2.16
C ALA A 217 7.41 -11.60 1.86
N LEU A 218 6.45 -10.92 1.21
CA LEU A 218 5.20 -11.51 0.77
C LEU A 218 5.44 -12.63 -0.24
N PHE A 219 6.28 -12.38 -1.25
CA PHE A 219 6.68 -13.41 -2.20
C PHE A 219 7.34 -14.59 -1.50
N ALA A 220 8.32 -14.35 -0.62
CA ALA A 220 9.05 -15.40 0.07
C ALA A 220 8.13 -16.27 0.94
N GLY A 221 7.26 -15.68 1.76
CA GLY A 221 6.36 -16.44 2.62
C GLY A 221 5.27 -17.19 1.84
N ALA A 222 4.71 -16.58 0.79
CA ALA A 222 3.76 -17.26 -0.07
C ALA A 222 4.42 -18.38 -0.90
N PHE A 223 5.65 -18.18 -1.38
CA PHE A 223 6.43 -19.19 -2.07
C PHE A 223 6.78 -20.36 -1.14
N ASN A 224 7.20 -20.09 0.11
CA ASN A 224 7.43 -21.13 1.12
C ASN A 224 6.15 -21.95 1.39
N ALA A 225 5.00 -21.29 1.53
CA ALA A 225 3.74 -22.00 1.70
C ALA A 225 3.40 -22.85 0.47
N LEU A 226 3.61 -22.33 -0.75
CA LEU A 226 3.41 -23.10 -1.97
C LEU A 226 4.27 -24.37 -2.03
N THR A 227 5.53 -24.30 -1.62
CA THR A 227 6.42 -25.47 -1.58
C THR A 227 6.01 -26.47 -0.51
N ASN A 228 5.47 -25.99 0.61
CA ASN A 228 5.05 -26.83 1.74
C ASN A 228 3.64 -27.45 1.57
N VAL A 229 2.78 -26.90 0.71
CA VAL A 229 1.45 -27.47 0.41
C VAL A 229 1.56 -28.93 -0.08
N GLY A 230 2.62 -29.29 -0.81
CA GLY A 230 2.86 -30.67 -1.25
C GLY A 230 3.15 -31.65 -0.10
N GLY A 231 3.72 -31.16 1.01
CA GLY A 231 4.07 -31.95 2.19
C GLY A 231 2.91 -32.21 3.15
N ILE A 232 1.72 -31.67 2.89
CA ILE A 232 0.55 -31.92 3.74
C ILE A 232 0.16 -33.40 3.64
N ALA A 233 0.23 -34.13 4.75
CA ALA A 233 -0.10 -35.55 4.76
C ALA A 233 -1.59 -35.77 4.44
N ASP A 234 -1.92 -36.73 3.57
CA ASP A 234 -3.32 -37.00 3.20
C ASP A 234 -4.15 -37.61 4.34
N GLN A 235 -3.47 -38.21 5.32
CA GLN A 235 -4.05 -38.78 6.53
C GLN A 235 -4.34 -37.75 7.65
N LEU A 236 -3.96 -36.48 7.45
CA LEU A 236 -4.13 -35.46 8.49
C LEU A 236 -5.61 -35.04 8.60
N VAL A 237 -6.15 -35.06 9.84
CA VAL A 237 -7.52 -34.61 10.10
C VAL A 237 -7.56 -33.09 10.22
N LEU A 238 -7.81 -32.44 9.09
CA LEU A 238 -7.92 -30.98 8.96
C LEU A 238 -9.38 -30.53 8.91
N GLU A 239 -9.62 -29.24 9.20
CA GLU A 239 -10.89 -28.56 8.95
C GLU A 239 -11.29 -28.57 7.45
N ILE A 240 -10.31 -28.52 6.56
CA ILE A 240 -10.48 -28.66 5.10
C ILE A 240 -9.77 -29.93 4.66
N PRO A 241 -10.44 -30.86 3.93
CA PRO A 241 -9.80 -32.08 3.46
C PRO A 241 -8.49 -31.82 2.70
N PRO A 242 -7.38 -32.52 3.00
CA PRO A 242 -6.07 -32.27 2.39
C PRO A 242 -6.07 -32.24 0.87
N HIS A 243 -6.81 -33.15 0.22
CA HIS A 243 -6.94 -33.18 -1.24
C HIS A 243 -7.57 -31.91 -1.82
N THR A 244 -8.58 -31.34 -1.13
CA THR A 244 -9.25 -30.10 -1.54
C THR A 244 -8.30 -28.93 -1.33
N LEU A 245 -7.62 -28.90 -0.19
CA LEU A 245 -6.64 -27.85 0.13
C LEU A 245 -5.50 -27.82 -0.90
N LYS A 246 -4.88 -28.95 -1.22
CA LYS A 246 -3.82 -29.06 -2.24
C LYS A 246 -4.26 -28.55 -3.61
N ARG A 247 -5.49 -28.86 -4.01
CA ARG A 247 -6.07 -28.44 -5.31
C ARG A 247 -6.29 -26.93 -5.41
N VAL A 248 -6.70 -26.29 -4.31
CA VAL A 248 -7.10 -24.87 -4.31
C VAL A 248 -5.99 -23.95 -3.84
N ALA A 249 -5.17 -24.36 -2.87
CA ALA A 249 -4.15 -23.50 -2.26
C ALA A 249 -3.13 -22.98 -3.27
N VAL A 250 -2.64 -23.85 -4.17
CA VAL A 250 -1.63 -23.48 -5.17
C VAL A 250 -2.11 -22.36 -6.10
N PRO A 251 -3.23 -22.52 -6.84
CA PRO A 251 -3.70 -21.45 -7.71
C PRO A 251 -4.08 -20.19 -6.91
N THR A 252 -4.71 -20.33 -5.74
CA THR A 252 -5.11 -19.17 -4.93
C THR A 252 -3.91 -18.36 -4.42
N LEU A 253 -2.88 -19.01 -3.88
CA LEU A 253 -1.66 -18.33 -3.43
C LEU A 253 -0.89 -17.72 -4.60
N ALA A 254 -0.83 -18.40 -5.75
CA ALA A 254 -0.19 -17.87 -6.95
C ALA A 254 -0.87 -16.58 -7.45
N TRP A 255 -2.21 -16.59 -7.54
CA TRP A 255 -2.97 -15.39 -7.92
C TRP A 255 -2.89 -14.28 -6.88
N PHE A 256 -2.92 -14.62 -5.58
CA PHE A 256 -2.72 -13.66 -4.50
C PHE A 256 -1.36 -12.96 -4.62
N MET A 257 -0.27 -13.71 -4.88
CA MET A 257 1.05 -13.12 -5.11
C MET A 257 1.06 -12.18 -6.32
N VAL A 258 0.51 -12.62 -7.46
CA VAL A 258 0.45 -11.79 -8.68
C VAL A 258 -0.26 -10.46 -8.40
N VAL A 259 -1.45 -10.51 -7.80
CA VAL A 259 -2.22 -9.29 -7.49
C VAL A 259 -1.45 -8.40 -6.52
N SER A 260 -0.90 -8.98 -5.44
CA SER A 260 -0.17 -8.24 -4.40
C SER A 260 1.08 -7.55 -4.93
N LEU A 261 1.83 -8.23 -5.80
CA LEU A 261 3.05 -7.70 -6.41
C LEU A 261 2.73 -6.66 -7.48
N LEU A 262 1.63 -6.79 -8.23
CA LEU A 262 1.17 -5.74 -9.15
C LEU A 262 0.74 -4.47 -8.43
N LEU A 263 0.04 -4.60 -7.28
CA LEU A 263 -0.27 -3.46 -6.42
C LEU A 263 1.01 -2.82 -5.87
N SER A 264 2.00 -3.63 -5.48
CA SER A 264 3.31 -3.16 -5.01
C SER A 264 4.09 -2.41 -6.10
N CYS A 265 4.18 -2.96 -7.31
CA CYS A 265 4.72 -2.30 -8.49
C CYS A 265 4.06 -0.93 -8.70
N ARG A 266 2.72 -0.88 -8.62
CA ARG A 266 1.96 0.35 -8.77
C ARG A 266 2.29 1.39 -7.68
N MET A 267 2.40 0.96 -6.43
CA MET A 267 2.80 1.83 -5.32
C MET A 267 4.20 2.40 -5.55
N VAL A 268 5.17 1.58 -5.96
CA VAL A 268 6.54 2.03 -6.30
C VAL A 268 6.53 3.07 -7.42
N VAL A 269 5.78 2.85 -8.50
CA VAL A 269 5.66 3.83 -9.60
C VAL A 269 5.08 5.16 -9.10
N ARG A 270 4.06 5.12 -8.22
CA ARG A 270 3.45 6.34 -7.67
C ARG A 270 4.41 7.09 -6.74
N LEU A 271 5.08 6.38 -5.85
CA LEU A 271 6.09 6.97 -4.96
C LEU A 271 7.25 7.56 -5.78
N ARG A 272 7.60 6.96 -6.91
CA ARG A 272 8.61 7.53 -7.82
C ARG A 272 8.22 8.85 -8.44
N ILE A 273 6.99 8.93 -8.91
CA ILE A 273 6.45 10.18 -9.44
C ILE A 273 6.47 11.24 -8.34
N ALA A 274 6.10 10.90 -7.10
CA ALA A 274 6.19 11.81 -5.96
C ALA A 274 7.63 12.23 -5.65
N LEU A 275 8.58 11.28 -5.64
CA LEU A 275 10.01 11.54 -5.41
C LEU A 275 10.56 12.55 -6.43
N ALA A 276 10.24 12.37 -7.71
CA ALA A 276 10.64 13.29 -8.76
C ALA A 276 9.98 14.68 -8.62
N GLN A 277 8.71 14.73 -8.19
CA GLN A 277 8.02 15.99 -7.91
C GLN A 277 8.68 16.75 -6.75
N HIS A 278 8.94 16.08 -5.62
CA HIS A 278 9.61 16.69 -4.47
C HIS A 278 11.04 17.14 -4.81
N SER A 279 11.78 16.36 -5.60
CA SER A 279 13.14 16.70 -6.02
C SER A 279 13.18 17.95 -6.89
N SER A 280 12.26 18.05 -7.85
CA SER A 280 12.12 19.24 -8.69
C SER A 280 11.64 20.46 -7.89
N THR A 281 10.77 20.27 -6.90
CA THR A 281 10.39 21.35 -5.97
C THR A 281 11.60 21.86 -5.19
N LEU A 282 12.44 20.97 -4.65
CA LEU A 282 13.64 21.36 -3.92
C LEU A 282 14.65 22.09 -4.80
N ALA A 283 14.89 21.61 -6.03
CA ALA A 283 15.76 22.28 -6.99
C ALA A 283 15.28 23.70 -7.30
N GLY A 284 13.97 23.87 -7.49
CA GLY A 284 13.36 25.19 -7.72
C GLY A 284 13.51 26.14 -6.53
N LEU A 285 13.41 25.64 -5.28
CA LEU A 285 13.64 26.46 -4.08
C LEU A 285 15.09 26.95 -4.00
N ARG A 286 16.04 26.09 -4.36
CA ARG A 286 17.49 26.38 -4.36
C ARG A 286 17.99 27.12 -5.60
N GLN A 287 17.11 27.45 -6.54
CA GLN A 287 17.46 28.05 -7.84
C GLN A 287 18.49 27.23 -8.63
N GLU A 288 18.52 25.92 -8.42
CA GLU A 288 19.36 25.03 -9.20
C GLU A 288 18.70 24.76 -10.57
N PRO A 289 19.46 24.37 -11.61
CA PRO A 289 18.88 23.92 -12.86
C PRO A 289 17.88 22.79 -12.59
N ASP A 290 16.59 23.06 -12.85
CA ASP A 290 15.50 22.07 -12.83
C ASP A 290 15.65 21.20 -14.07
N ASP A 291 16.70 20.36 -14.07
CA ASP A 291 16.85 19.33 -15.08
C ASP A 291 15.65 18.40 -14.90
N PRO A 292 14.68 18.40 -15.83
CA PRO A 292 13.37 17.86 -15.58
C PRO A 292 13.54 16.38 -15.29
N TRP A 293 13.30 16.01 -14.02
CA TRP A 293 13.48 14.65 -13.53
C TRP A 293 14.94 14.22 -13.58
N ARG A 294 15.79 14.89 -12.78
CA ARG A 294 17.17 14.44 -12.45
C ARG A 294 17.29 12.93 -12.27
N PHE A 295 16.20 12.27 -11.83
CA PHE A 295 16.04 10.83 -11.80
C PHE A 295 16.09 10.17 -13.20
N LYS A 296 17.28 9.79 -13.67
CA LYS A 296 17.45 8.98 -14.89
C LYS A 296 16.86 7.57 -14.67
N PRO A 297 16.25 6.92 -15.69
CA PRO A 297 15.73 5.55 -15.57
C PRO A 297 16.72 4.50 -15.08
N LEU A 298 18.04 4.78 -15.13
CA LEU A 298 19.11 3.90 -14.67
C LEU A 298 19.43 4.03 -13.17
N GLU A 299 18.71 4.85 -12.42
CA GLU A 299 19.04 5.08 -11.01
C GLU A 299 18.70 3.88 -10.11
N ARG A 300 19.44 3.76 -9.00
CA ARG A 300 19.38 2.69 -7.97
C ARG A 300 17.96 2.29 -7.56
N THR A 301 17.08 3.24 -7.70
CA THR A 301 15.73 3.18 -7.24
C THR A 301 14.91 2.44 -8.34
N PHE A 302 15.18 2.57 -9.65
CA PHE A 302 14.51 1.80 -10.73
C PHE A 302 14.78 0.30 -10.60
N LEU A 303 15.97 -0.07 -10.14
CA LEU A 303 16.29 -1.45 -9.78
C LEU A 303 15.28 -2.02 -8.77
N LEU A 304 14.84 -1.24 -7.78
CA LEU A 304 13.85 -1.67 -6.81
C LEU A 304 12.48 -1.98 -7.45
N TYR A 305 12.05 -1.18 -8.44
CA TYR A 305 10.87 -1.50 -9.24
C TYR A 305 11.08 -2.79 -10.05
N GLY A 306 12.24 -2.91 -10.69
CA GLY A 306 12.63 -4.08 -11.46
C GLY A 306 12.60 -5.37 -10.63
N ILE A 307 13.08 -5.33 -9.39
CA ILE A 307 13.02 -6.46 -8.45
C ILE A 307 11.56 -6.88 -8.23
N VAL A 308 10.67 -5.95 -7.85
CA VAL A 308 9.25 -6.28 -7.61
C VAL A 308 8.60 -6.82 -8.89
N LEU A 309 8.93 -6.27 -10.06
CA LEU A 309 8.42 -6.75 -11.35
C LEU A 309 8.90 -8.17 -11.66
N VAL A 310 10.17 -8.50 -11.40
CA VAL A 310 10.70 -9.87 -11.57
C VAL A 310 9.94 -10.85 -10.67
N LEU A 311 9.69 -10.49 -9.41
CA LEU A 311 8.87 -11.32 -8.52
C LEU A 311 7.43 -11.50 -9.03
N ALA A 312 6.84 -10.43 -9.58
CA ALA A 312 5.50 -10.48 -10.17
C ALA A 312 5.47 -11.42 -11.39
N CYS A 313 6.48 -11.33 -12.27
CA CYS A 313 6.64 -12.21 -13.42
C CYS A 313 6.81 -13.68 -13.01
N ALA A 314 7.67 -13.95 -12.02
CA ALA A 314 7.84 -15.30 -11.47
C ALA A 314 6.52 -15.85 -10.91
N SER A 315 5.79 -15.04 -10.14
CA SER A 315 4.47 -15.39 -9.61
C SER A 315 3.46 -15.65 -10.73
N GLY A 316 3.51 -14.88 -11.81
CA GLY A 316 2.69 -15.08 -13.00
C GLY A 316 3.00 -16.39 -13.73
N GLY A 317 4.27 -16.78 -13.80
CA GLY A 317 4.68 -18.08 -14.31
C GLY A 317 4.11 -19.24 -13.48
N ILE A 318 4.18 -19.13 -12.15
CA ILE A 318 3.57 -20.10 -11.22
C ILE A 318 2.04 -20.16 -11.43
N ALA A 319 1.38 -19.00 -11.48
CA ALA A 319 -0.06 -18.91 -11.70
C ALA A 319 -0.46 -19.50 -13.06
N GLY A 320 0.25 -19.18 -14.14
CA GLY A 320 -0.01 -19.73 -15.48
C GLY A 320 0.21 -21.24 -15.53
N ARG A 321 1.20 -21.78 -14.81
CA ARG A 321 1.43 -23.23 -14.72
C ARG A 321 0.33 -23.95 -13.94
N SER A 322 -0.27 -23.28 -12.94
CA SER A 322 -1.42 -23.82 -12.20
C SER A 322 -2.67 -24.03 -13.08
N LEU A 323 -2.72 -23.42 -14.27
CA LEU A 323 -3.76 -23.65 -15.29
C LEU A 323 -3.50 -24.90 -16.15
N GLY A 324 -2.45 -25.66 -15.87
CA GLY A 324 -2.17 -26.95 -16.51
C GLY A 324 -1.38 -26.88 -17.82
N SER A 325 -0.85 -25.71 -18.21
CA SER A 325 -0.07 -25.54 -19.44
C SER A 325 1.23 -24.78 -19.22
N GLY A 326 2.34 -25.37 -19.68
CA GLY A 326 3.64 -24.68 -19.71
C GLY A 326 3.63 -23.45 -20.63
N VAL A 327 2.82 -23.46 -21.70
CA VAL A 327 2.64 -22.31 -22.59
C VAL A 327 1.96 -21.16 -21.85
N ALA A 328 0.92 -21.46 -21.07
CA ALA A 328 0.22 -20.44 -20.28
C ALA A 328 1.16 -19.75 -19.26
N ALA A 329 2.10 -20.50 -18.67
CA ALA A 329 3.12 -19.94 -17.78
C ALA A 329 4.03 -18.93 -18.49
N TRP A 330 4.57 -19.27 -19.66
CA TRP A 330 5.41 -18.38 -20.45
C TRP A 330 4.66 -17.16 -20.96
N VAL A 331 3.43 -17.34 -21.45
CA VAL A 331 2.58 -16.23 -21.90
C VAL A 331 2.26 -15.28 -20.75
N ALA A 332 1.88 -15.78 -19.58
CA ALA A 332 1.61 -14.96 -18.40
C ALA A 332 2.86 -14.18 -17.96
N THR A 333 4.01 -14.84 -17.95
CA THR A 333 5.30 -14.23 -17.58
C THR A 333 5.69 -13.12 -18.56
N GLY A 334 5.64 -13.41 -19.87
CA GLY A 334 5.95 -12.44 -20.93
C GLY A 334 4.98 -11.26 -20.94
N ALA A 335 3.68 -11.51 -20.76
CA ALA A 335 2.66 -10.46 -20.70
C ALA A 335 2.88 -9.52 -19.50
N LEU A 336 3.17 -10.06 -18.31
CA LEU A 336 3.47 -9.25 -17.12
C LEU A 336 4.77 -8.46 -17.28
N ALA A 337 5.81 -9.09 -17.85
CA ALA A 337 7.08 -8.41 -18.12
C ALA A 337 6.89 -7.24 -19.08
N MET A 338 6.22 -7.46 -20.21
CA MET A 338 5.93 -6.42 -21.19
C MET A 338 5.05 -5.32 -20.60
N ALA A 339 3.96 -5.68 -19.92
CA ALA A 339 3.08 -4.72 -19.28
C ALA A 339 3.82 -3.87 -18.24
N GLY A 340 4.65 -4.48 -17.39
CA GLY A 340 5.44 -3.79 -16.38
C GLY A 340 6.52 -2.88 -16.96
N LEU A 341 7.25 -3.35 -17.98
CA LEU A 341 8.28 -2.56 -18.65
C LEU A 341 7.69 -1.35 -19.40
N CYS A 342 6.50 -1.50 -20.00
CA CYS A 342 5.80 -0.41 -20.68
C CYS A 342 5.08 0.53 -19.69
N TRP A 343 4.58 0.01 -18.57
CA TRP A 343 3.77 0.78 -17.62
C TRP A 343 4.56 1.92 -16.97
N TYR A 344 5.78 1.65 -16.51
CA TYR A 344 6.60 2.67 -15.85
C TYR A 344 6.88 3.91 -16.72
N PRO A 345 7.46 3.79 -17.94
CA PRO A 345 7.71 4.96 -18.79
C PRO A 345 6.43 5.66 -19.21
N PHE A 346 5.35 4.91 -19.45
CA PHE A 346 4.04 5.48 -19.76
C PHE A 346 3.51 6.34 -18.61
N ALA A 347 3.50 5.80 -17.37
CA ALA A 347 3.05 6.52 -16.19
C ALA A 347 3.90 7.76 -15.91
N LEU A 348 5.22 7.68 -16.14
CA LEU A 348 6.15 8.80 -16.02
C LEU A 348 5.81 9.91 -17.01
N ARG A 349 5.61 9.55 -18.28
CA ARG A 349 5.27 10.49 -19.35
C ARG A 349 3.94 11.18 -19.08
N LEU A 350 2.93 10.44 -18.62
CA LEU A 350 1.63 10.99 -18.27
C LEU A 350 1.72 11.99 -17.09
N ALA A 351 2.55 11.69 -16.10
CA ALA A 351 2.79 12.58 -14.98
C ALA A 351 3.51 13.88 -15.40
N ARG A 352 4.44 13.78 -16.36
CA ARG A 352 5.14 14.93 -16.96
C ARG A 352 4.17 15.87 -17.67
N THR A 353 3.40 15.34 -18.61
CA THR A 353 2.46 16.14 -19.41
C THR A 353 1.43 16.83 -18.53
N THR A 354 0.90 16.12 -17.52
CA THR A 354 -0.06 16.70 -16.56
C THR A 354 0.56 17.86 -15.77
N ARG A 355 1.84 17.77 -15.40
CA ARG A 355 2.53 18.84 -14.66
C ARG A 355 2.82 20.05 -15.55
N GLU A 356 3.27 19.81 -16.78
CA GLU A 356 3.50 20.87 -17.77
C GLU A 356 2.22 21.65 -18.07
N GLN A 357 1.10 20.94 -18.29
CA GLN A 357 -0.21 21.56 -18.47
C GLN A 357 -0.60 22.42 -17.26
N ARG A 358 -0.40 21.93 -16.03
CA ARG A 358 -0.67 22.72 -14.82
C ARG A 358 0.22 23.95 -14.70
N ARG A 359 1.49 23.85 -15.09
CA ARG A 359 2.43 24.99 -15.12
C ARG A 359 1.97 26.03 -16.16
N GLN A 360 1.55 25.61 -17.35
CA GLN A 360 1.05 26.50 -18.40
C GLN A 360 -0.21 27.25 -17.95
N ILE A 361 -1.20 26.53 -17.39
CA ILE A 361 -2.43 27.13 -16.86
C ILE A 361 -2.11 28.13 -15.73
N ALA A 362 -1.18 27.79 -14.83
CA ALA A 362 -0.78 28.68 -13.74
C ALA A 362 -0.05 29.94 -14.24
N GLN A 363 0.54 29.90 -15.43
CA GLN A 363 1.22 31.02 -16.08
C GLN A 363 0.29 31.84 -16.99
N GLY A 364 -1.01 31.53 -17.04
CA GLY A 364 -2.00 32.30 -17.82
C GLY A 364 -1.90 32.10 -19.33
N ARG A 365 -1.34 30.98 -19.78
CA ARG A 365 -1.44 30.48 -21.17
C ARG A 365 -2.47 29.36 -21.23
#